data_AF-A0A0L0ND97-F1
#
_entry.id   AF-A0A0L0ND97-F1
#
_cell.length_a   1.000
_cell.length_b   1.000
_cell.length_c   1.000
_cell.angle_alpha   90.00
_cell.angle_beta   90.00
_cell.angle_gamma   90.00
#
_symmetry.space_group_name_H-M   'P 1'
#
loop_
_entity.id
_entity.type
_entity.pdbx_description
1 polymer ?
#
loop_
_entity_poly.entity_id
_entity_poly.type
_entity_poly.pdbx_seq_one_letter_code
_entity_poly.pdbx_strand_id
1 'polypeptide(L)'
;MLAVRDGRQPNWRLIVPVVDNIEWRFTDLGSDPHEQEPVVSFGFWSLLHSVERRHGREAAEWVEEAAFMARWWVEENSKRWRYGPYAE
;
A
#
# COMPACT_ATOMS: atom_id res chain seq x y z
N MET A 1 6.82 2.71 -7.39
CA MET A 1 5.67 2.47 -6.51
C MET A 1 4.79 1.41 -7.13
N LEU A 2 4.06 0.63 -6.32
CA LEU A 2 3.12 -0.40 -6.76
C LEU A 2 1.72 -0.05 -6.24
N ALA A 3 0.69 -0.17 -7.08
CA ALA A 3 -0.70 0.02 -6.66
C ALA A 3 -1.36 -1.34 -6.41
N VAL A 4 -2.06 -1.47 -5.27
CA VAL A 4 -2.77 -2.68 -4.86
C VAL A 4 -4.26 -2.37 -4.74
N ARG A 5 -5.08 -3.31 -5.21
CA ARG A 5 -6.55 -3.29 -5.14
C ARG A 5 -7.06 -4.70 -4.87
N ASP A 6 -8.25 -4.79 -4.29
CA ASP A 6 -8.93 -6.05 -3.96
C ASP A 6 -10.34 -6.04 -4.53
N GLY A 7 -10.76 -7.16 -5.14
CA GLY A 7 -12.14 -7.31 -5.66
C GLY A 7 -13.20 -7.36 -4.56
N ARG A 8 -12.85 -7.77 -3.33
CA ARG A 8 -13.74 -7.75 -2.16
C ARG A 8 -14.02 -6.33 -1.66
N GLN A 9 -13.04 -5.43 -1.85
CA GLN A 9 -13.09 -4.03 -1.43
C GLN A 9 -12.68 -3.13 -2.61
N PRO A 10 -13.57 -2.95 -3.62
CA PRO A 10 -13.21 -2.35 -4.91
C PRO A 10 -12.85 -0.86 -4.82
N ASN A 11 -13.25 -0.19 -3.75
CA ASN A 11 -13.00 1.23 -3.53
C ASN A 11 -11.64 1.50 -2.88
N TRP A 12 -11.05 0.52 -2.21
CA TRP A 12 -9.81 0.74 -1.47
C TRP A 12 -8.58 0.56 -2.36
N ARG A 13 -7.66 1.51 -2.25
CA ARG A 13 -6.42 1.54 -3.02
C ARG A 13 -5.25 1.80 -2.08
N LEU A 14 -4.23 0.96 -2.17
CA LEU A 14 -2.96 1.15 -1.46
C LEU A 14 -1.83 1.37 -2.47
N ILE A 15 -1.04 2.42 -2.28
CA ILE A 15 0.24 2.63 -2.96
C ILE A 15 1.36 2.22 -2.03
N VAL A 16 2.12 1.24 -2.49
CA VAL A 16 3.27 0.67 -1.79
C VAL A 16 4.55 1.29 -2.34
N PRO A 17 5.39 1.90 -1.49
CA PRO A 17 6.72 2.33 -1.88
C PRO A 17 7.60 1.10 -2.11
N VAL A 18 8.30 1.08 -3.25
CA VAL A 18 9.21 -0.02 -3.65
C VAL A 18 10.68 0.41 -3.53
N VAL A 19 10.91 1.70 -3.35
CA VAL A 19 12.21 2.33 -3.10
C VAL A 19 12.08 3.22 -1.88
N ASP A 20 13.20 3.52 -1.23
CA ASP A 20 13.21 4.35 -0.03
C ASP A 20 12.76 5.79 -0.28
N ASN A 21 12.41 6.48 0.80
CA ASN A 21 12.07 7.90 0.84
C ASN A 21 10.82 8.30 0.01
N ILE A 22 9.89 7.35 -0.18
CA ILE A 22 8.56 7.59 -0.77
C ILE A 22 7.50 7.20 0.25
N GLU A 23 6.43 7.98 0.34
CA GLU A 23 5.33 7.74 1.26
C GLU A 23 4.46 6.56 0.82
N TRP A 24 3.94 5.85 1.81
CA TRP A 24 2.75 5.04 1.63
C TRP A 24 1.54 5.93 1.40
N ARG A 25 0.59 5.46 0.59
CA ARG A 25 -0.67 6.18 0.34
C ARG A 25 -1.85 5.23 0.35
N PHE A 26 -2.84 5.50 1.19
CA PHE A 26 -4.14 4.83 1.16
C PHE A 26 -5.22 5.82 0.71
N THR A 27 -6.13 5.35 -0.14
CA THR A 27 -7.32 6.11 -0.54
C THR A 27 -8.54 5.20 -0.57
N ASP A 28 -9.65 5.69 -0.02
CA ASP A 28 -10.98 5.15 -0.28
C ASP A 28 -11.63 5.92 -1.43
N LEU A 29 -11.68 5.32 -2.61
CA LEU A 29 -12.19 5.92 -3.83
C LEU A 29 -13.72 6.08 -3.85
N GLY A 30 -14.43 5.44 -2.91
CA GLY A 30 -15.86 5.66 -2.75
C GLY A 30 -16.15 7.05 -2.19
N SER A 31 -15.32 7.51 -1.27
CA SER A 31 -15.42 8.84 -0.65
C SER A 31 -14.52 9.89 -1.31
N ASP A 32 -13.40 9.48 -1.90
CA ASP A 32 -12.44 10.35 -2.58
C ASP A 32 -12.07 9.79 -3.99
N PRO A 33 -12.97 9.89 -4.99
CA PRO A 33 -12.75 9.31 -6.31
C PRO A 33 -11.56 9.90 -7.08
N HIS A 34 -11.13 11.10 -6.71
CA HIS A 34 -10.05 11.84 -7.36
C HIS A 34 -8.76 11.85 -6.55
N GLU A 35 -8.72 11.12 -5.43
CA GLU A 35 -7.56 11.00 -4.54
C GLU A 35 -7.00 12.36 -4.08
N GLN A 36 -7.89 13.29 -3.74
CA GLN A 36 -7.54 14.64 -3.28
C GLN A 36 -7.11 14.67 -1.82
N GLU A 37 -7.65 13.78 -0.98
CA GLU A 37 -7.38 13.72 0.45
C GLU A 37 -6.91 12.34 0.93
N PRO A 38 -5.86 11.77 0.31
CA PRO A 38 -5.39 10.45 0.68
C PRO A 38 -4.75 10.45 2.08
N VAL A 39 -4.75 9.29 2.74
CA VAL A 39 -3.96 9.08 3.95
C VAL A 39 -2.53 8.73 3.53
N VAL A 40 -1.58 9.59 3.90
CA VAL A 40 -0.15 9.40 3.57
C VAL A 40 0.71 9.30 4.82
N SER A 41 1.79 8.54 4.72
CA SER A 41 2.81 8.44 5.76
C SER A 41 4.08 7.80 5.23
N PHE A 42 5.25 8.29 5.66
CA PHE A 42 6.53 7.62 5.39
C PHE A 42 6.66 6.28 6.13
N GLY A 43 6.09 6.18 7.34
CA GLY A 43 6.12 4.96 8.14
C GLY A 43 4.88 4.10 7.94
N PHE A 44 5.07 2.79 7.78
CA PHE A 44 3.96 1.84 7.60
C PHE A 44 3.02 1.77 8.83
N TRP A 45 3.57 1.69 10.05
CA TRP A 45 2.74 1.69 11.27
C TRP A 45 1.97 3.00 11.47
N SER A 46 2.59 4.13 11.13
CA SER A 46 1.96 5.44 11.16
C SER A 46 0.83 5.56 10.12
N LEU A 47 0.98 4.90 8.96
CA LEU A 47 -0.09 4.76 7.98
C LEU A 47 -1.25 3.97 8.56
N LEU A 48 -1.01 2.76 9.08
CA LEU A 48 -2.05 1.89 9.65
C LEU A 48 -2.87 2.61 10.73
N HIS A 49 -2.20 3.27 11.68
CA HIS A 49 -2.88 4.04 12.72
C HIS A 49 -3.68 5.23 12.15
N SER A 50 -3.22 5.86 11.07
CA SER A 50 -3.97 6.96 10.45
C SER A 50 -5.17 6.46 9.65
N VAL A 51 -5.04 5.32 8.97
CA VAL A 51 -6.15 4.64 8.28
C VAL A 51 -7.18 4.16 9.28
N GLU A 52 -6.78 3.52 10.38
CA GLU A 52 -7.70 3.04 11.42
C GLU A 52 -8.52 4.21 12.01
N ARG A 53 -7.87 5.33 12.31
CA ARG A 53 -8.55 6.51 12.85
C ARG A 53 -9.53 7.17 11.86
N ARG A 54 -9.24 7.15 10.55
CA ARG A 54 -10.04 7.86 9.54
C ARG A 54 -11.09 6.98 8.86
N HIS A 55 -10.77 5.71 8.63
CA HIS A 55 -11.58 4.77 7.83
C HIS A 55 -11.97 3.50 8.61
N GLY A 56 -11.55 3.38 9.87
CA GLY A 56 -11.90 2.26 10.74
C GLY A 56 -10.93 1.09 10.66
N ARG A 57 -11.09 0.17 11.61
CA ARG A 57 -10.20 -0.99 11.80
C ARG A 57 -10.16 -1.92 10.58
N GLU A 58 -11.30 -2.14 9.92
CA GLU A 58 -11.37 -3.00 8.73
C GLU A 58 -10.46 -2.49 7.60
N ALA A 59 -10.43 -1.17 7.37
CA ALA A 59 -9.56 -0.58 6.36
C ALA A 59 -8.08 -0.74 6.72
N ALA A 60 -7.72 -0.63 8.00
CA ALA A 60 -6.35 -0.83 8.45
C ALA A 60 -5.92 -2.30 8.31
N GLU A 61 -6.77 -3.26 8.69
CA GLU A 61 -6.52 -4.69 8.51
C GLU A 61 -6.36 -5.04 7.02
N TRP A 62 -7.18 -4.45 6.15
CA TRP A 62 -7.04 -4.60 4.70
C TRP A 62 -5.72 -4.02 4.17
N VAL A 63 -5.29 -2.84 4.64
CA VAL A 63 -4.01 -2.24 4.27
C VAL A 63 -2.85 -3.15 4.66
N GLU A 64 -2.93 -3.80 5.83
CA GLU A 64 -1.93 -4.77 6.29
C GLU A 64 -1.86 -5.98 5.36
N GLU A 65 -3.00 -6.59 5.03
CA GLU A 65 -3.08 -7.72 4.09
C GLU A 65 -2.53 -7.32 2.70
N ALA A 66 -2.95 -6.18 2.17
CA ALA A 66 -2.51 -5.66 0.88
C ALA A 66 -0.99 -5.41 0.83
N ALA A 67 -0.42 -4.83 1.89
CA ALA A 67 1.01 -4.60 2.01
C ALA A 67 1.81 -5.91 2.07
N PHE A 68 1.30 -6.91 2.79
CA PHE A 68 1.93 -8.23 2.86
C PHE A 68 2.00 -8.91 1.49
N MET A 69 0.89 -8.91 0.74
CA MET A 69 0.84 -9.46 -0.62
C MET A 69 1.74 -8.70 -1.60
N ALA A 70 1.78 -7.37 -1.50
CA ALA A 70 2.64 -6.52 -2.31
C ALA A 70 4.13 -6.80 -2.06
N ARG A 71 4.53 -6.98 -0.80
CA ARG A 71 5.91 -7.31 -0.44
C ARG A 71 6.36 -8.61 -1.11
N TRP A 72 5.54 -9.66 -1.04
CA TRP A 72 5.84 -10.93 -1.71
C TRP A 72 6.00 -10.73 -3.23
N TRP A 73 5.08 -10.01 -3.87
CA TRP A 73 5.15 -9.75 -5.30
C TRP A 73 6.40 -8.97 -5.72
N VAL A 74 6.79 -7.95 -4.95
CA VAL A 74 8.00 -7.14 -5.17
C VAL A 74 9.25 -8.00 -5.03
N GLU A 75 9.30 -8.86 -4.02
CA GLU A 75 10.43 -9.76 -3.78
C GLU A 75 10.60 -10.75 -4.93
N GLU A 76 9.52 -11.41 -5.37
CA GLU A 76 9.56 -12.36 -6.48
C GLU A 76 9.95 -11.69 -7.80
N ASN A 77 9.48 -10.47 -8.07
CA ASN A 77 9.93 -9.72 -9.23
C ASN A 77 11.40 -9.33 -9.15
N SER A 78 11.88 -8.94 -7.96
CA SER A 78 13.29 -8.60 -7.77
C SER A 78 14.20 -9.80 -8.07
N LYS A 79 13.81 -11.00 -7.63
CA LYS A 79 14.49 -12.26 -7.97
C LYS A 79 14.47 -12.52 -9.49
N ARG A 80 13.27 -12.44 -10.09
CA ARG A 80 13.07 -12.70 -11.53
C ARG A 80 13.95 -11.81 -12.42
N TRP A 81 14.11 -10.54 -12.03
CA TRP A 81 14.83 -9.55 -12.80
C TRP A 81 16.28 -9.32 -12.34
N ARG A 82 16.77 -10.11 -11.36
CA ARG A 82 18.10 -9.93 -10.77
C ARG A 82 18.35 -8.47 -10.33
N TYR A 83 17.38 -7.92 -9.61
CA TYR A 83 17.40 -6.54 -9.14
C TYR A 83 17.76 -6.47 -7.65
N GLY A 84 18.47 -5.40 -7.25
CA GLY A 84 18.81 -5.13 -5.86
C GLY A 84 19.71 -6.23 -5.27
N PRO A 85 19.32 -6.89 -4.17
CA PRO A 85 20.13 -7.92 -3.52
C PRO A 85 20.34 -9.18 -4.38
N TYR A 86 19.65 -9.28 -5.52
CA TYR A 86 19.74 -10.40 -6.47
C TYR A 86 20.51 -10.07 -7.75
N ALA A 87 21.12 -8.88 -7.83
CA ALA A 87 21.99 -8.53 -8.95
C ALA A 87 23.33 -9.25 -8.79
N GLU A 88 23.68 -10.08 -9.77
CA GLU A 88 25.03 -10.64 -9.96
C GLU A 88 25.92 -9.67 -10.73
#